data_AF-A0A1L9QMM8-F1
#
_entry.id   AF-A0A1L9QMM8-F1
#
_cell.length_a   1.000
_cell.length_b   1.000
_cell.length_c   1.000
_cell.angle_alpha   90.00
_cell.angle_beta   90.00
_cell.angle_gamma   90.00
#
_symmetry.space_group_name_H-M   'P 1'
#
loop_
_entity.id
_entity.type
_entity.pdbx_description
1 polymer ?
#
loop_
_entity_poly.entity_id
_entity_poly.type
_entity_poly.pdbx_seq_one_letter_code
_entity_poly.pdbx_strand_id
1 'polypeptide(L)'
;MSQFKVDVWGIVFASLIGVNPTLTDQALLVPVLAQDIPINSSEVQTVPQFLVDAVRWDLSIELGIHPDRLSLVQGSRQQWPDTCLGLALPGEFCAQQIIPGWRIVLSDGSRSWVYRSDVQGQIRRLETTPQEITFPLFLQDMVLKTVAEESQQPIDSLAFQQAIPQTWPDTCLGLGGNNCTAIAIPGWQITVISDTLNQTWDYRTNRDGSIIRQAIDRSSAGTPELERLPESVRQAVLKDLARRRRLPLRTIEIVNATPEIWSDNCLGLPFWNSECEEGELDGWRVVVKNSRRSWVYRTDSQGEIVYPENN
;
A
#
# COMPACT_ATOMS: atom_id res chain seq x y z
N MET A 1 44.28 2.53 -48.92
CA MET A 1 45.10 3.11 -50.01
C MET A 1 44.15 3.65 -51.08
N SER A 2 44.43 4.83 -51.67
CA SER A 2 43.74 5.49 -52.81
C SER A 2 42.20 5.67 -52.69
N GLN A 3 41.61 6.87 -52.60
CA GLN A 3 41.57 7.99 -53.56
C GLN A 3 41.25 7.61 -55.01
N PHE A 4 40.21 8.22 -55.59
CA PHE A 4 40.37 9.21 -56.67
C PHE A 4 39.11 10.12 -56.81
N LYS A 5 39.33 11.39 -57.19
CA LYS A 5 38.32 12.43 -57.46
C LYS A 5 38.02 12.54 -58.97
N VAL A 6 36.91 13.19 -59.32
CA VAL A 6 36.79 14.03 -60.54
C VAL A 6 35.81 15.20 -60.31
N ASP A 7 36.20 16.41 -60.72
CA ASP A 7 35.46 17.70 -60.65
C ASP A 7 35.63 18.47 -61.98
N VAL A 8 34.55 18.90 -62.66
CA VAL A 8 34.49 19.99 -63.71
C VAL A 8 33.00 20.44 -63.81
N TRP A 9 32.52 21.65 -63.47
CA TRP A 9 32.68 23.05 -63.96
C TRP A 9 31.87 23.47 -65.23
N GLY A 10 31.08 24.57 -65.15
CA GLY A 10 30.24 25.13 -66.24
C GLY A 10 28.89 25.77 -65.82
N ILE A 11 28.77 26.91 -65.08
CA ILE A 11 28.53 28.32 -65.54
C ILE A 11 27.58 28.50 -66.79
N VAL A 12 26.63 29.46 -66.96
CA VAL A 12 26.35 30.84 -66.43
C VAL A 12 24.84 31.31 -66.55
N PHE A 13 24.45 32.38 -65.82
CA PHE A 13 23.39 33.44 -66.01
C PHE A 13 21.88 33.17 -66.32
N ALA A 14 20.98 33.65 -65.42
CA ALA A 14 20.10 34.82 -65.64
C ALA A 14 19.25 35.21 -64.39
N SER A 15 19.39 36.46 -63.93
CA SER A 15 18.35 37.47 -63.58
C SER A 15 16.86 37.07 -63.63
N LEU A 16 15.93 37.51 -62.75
CA LEU A 16 15.86 38.73 -61.91
C LEU A 16 14.72 38.59 -60.82
N ILE A 17 14.54 39.63 -59.99
CA ILE A 17 13.39 39.94 -59.08
C ILE A 17 13.41 39.34 -57.66
N GLY A 18 13.41 40.21 -56.64
CA GLY A 18 12.61 40.00 -55.42
C GLY A 18 13.29 39.79 -54.06
N VAL A 19 14.16 40.70 -53.59
CA VAL A 19 14.53 40.73 -52.16
C VAL A 19 13.58 41.59 -51.33
N ASN A 20 12.78 40.94 -50.48
CA ASN A 20 12.49 41.28 -49.08
C ASN A 20 11.25 40.48 -48.61
N PRO A 21 11.33 39.86 -47.43
CA PRO A 21 10.62 40.51 -46.32
C PRO A 21 11.49 40.66 -45.06
N THR A 22 11.56 41.89 -44.57
CA THR A 22 11.88 42.16 -43.17
C THR A 22 10.73 41.62 -42.30
N LEU A 23 10.93 40.46 -41.67
CA LEU A 23 10.06 40.02 -40.59
C LEU A 23 10.45 40.75 -39.31
N THR A 24 9.90 41.95 -39.15
CA THR A 24 9.83 42.62 -37.85
C THR A 24 8.91 41.82 -36.94
N ASP A 25 9.48 41.13 -35.97
CA ASP A 25 8.74 40.53 -34.87
C ASP A 25 8.12 41.64 -34.01
N GLN A 26 6.86 41.95 -34.27
CA GLN A 26 6.03 42.78 -33.41
C GLN A 26 4.95 41.90 -32.79
N ALA A 27 5.28 41.35 -31.63
CA ALA A 27 4.30 40.77 -30.73
C ALA A 27 3.22 41.82 -30.41
N LEU A 28 2.03 41.64 -30.97
CA LEU A 28 0.86 42.44 -30.66
C LEU A 28 0.44 42.14 -29.21
N LEU A 29 0.89 42.99 -28.29
CA LEU A 29 0.39 43.04 -26.92
C LEU A 29 -1.08 43.48 -26.94
N VAL A 30 -1.98 42.52 -27.07
CA VAL A 30 -3.40 42.73 -26.77
C VAL A 30 -3.52 42.83 -25.25
N PRO A 31 -3.96 43.97 -24.68
CA PRO A 31 -4.30 44.00 -23.27
C PRO A 31 -5.53 43.12 -23.09
N VAL A 32 -5.33 41.95 -22.47
CA VAL A 32 -6.45 41.18 -21.93
C VAL A 32 -7.07 42.06 -20.85
N LEU A 33 -8.21 42.66 -21.17
CA LEU A 33 -9.11 43.22 -20.17
C LEU A 33 -9.55 42.05 -19.29
N ALA A 34 -8.84 41.87 -18.18
CA ALA A 34 -9.38 41.20 -17.02
C ALA A 34 -10.68 41.94 -16.68
N GLN A 35 -11.82 41.33 -17.04
CA GLN A 35 -13.06 41.72 -16.42
C GLN A 35 -12.96 41.26 -14.99
N ASP A 36 -12.57 42.19 -14.12
CA ASP A 36 -12.61 42.02 -12.67
C ASP A 36 -14.06 41.71 -12.30
N ILE A 37 -14.40 40.42 -12.26
CA ILE A 37 -15.59 39.95 -11.58
C ILE A 37 -15.39 40.42 -10.14
N PRO A 38 -16.26 41.29 -9.60
CA PRO A 38 -16.17 41.63 -8.19
C PRO A 38 -16.47 40.36 -7.41
N ILE A 39 -15.41 39.69 -6.93
CA ILE A 39 -15.53 38.58 -5.99
C ILE A 39 -16.11 39.21 -4.72
N ASN A 40 -17.42 39.11 -4.57
CA ASN A 40 -18.14 39.58 -3.41
C ASN A 40 -17.72 38.72 -2.21
N SER A 41 -16.64 39.13 -1.56
CA SER A 41 -15.93 38.43 -0.49
C SER A 41 -16.69 38.48 0.85
N SER A 42 -18.01 38.35 0.79
CA SER A 42 -18.95 38.58 1.90
C SER A 42 -20.06 37.52 1.98
N GLU A 43 -19.89 36.36 1.37
CA GLU A 43 -20.73 35.19 1.69
C GLU A 43 -19.97 34.28 2.66
N VAL A 44 -20.17 34.51 3.97
CA VAL A 44 -19.80 33.55 5.01
C VAL A 44 -20.70 32.33 4.81
N GLN A 45 -20.26 31.38 3.98
CA GLN A 45 -21.02 30.18 3.66
C GLN A 45 -21.16 29.30 4.91
N THR A 46 -22.24 29.53 5.65
CA THR A 46 -22.66 28.71 6.79
C THR A 46 -23.05 27.32 6.31
N VAL A 47 -22.57 26.27 6.99
CA VAL A 47 -22.94 24.88 6.69
C VAL A 47 -24.46 24.73 6.80
N PRO A 48 -25.14 24.17 5.79
CA PRO A 48 -26.57 23.86 5.87
C PRO A 48 -26.87 22.99 7.10
N GLN A 49 -27.88 23.37 7.88
CA GLN A 49 -28.21 22.71 9.14
C GLN A 49 -28.46 21.20 8.98
N PHE A 50 -29.04 20.77 7.85
CA PHE A 50 -29.26 19.35 7.57
C PHE A 50 -27.95 18.53 7.50
N LEU A 51 -26.83 19.13 7.07
CA LEU A 51 -25.52 18.47 7.10
C LEU A 51 -24.96 18.38 8.52
N VAL A 52 -25.16 19.43 9.32
CA VAL A 52 -24.76 19.44 10.74
C VAL A 52 -25.48 18.32 11.49
N ASP A 53 -26.79 18.21 11.30
CA ASP A 53 -27.61 17.21 11.99
C ASP A 53 -27.33 15.79 11.47
N ALA A 54 -27.03 15.62 10.18
CA ALA A 54 -26.58 14.35 9.64
C ALA A 54 -25.22 13.90 10.22
N VAL A 55 -24.24 14.80 10.34
CA VAL A 55 -22.93 14.49 10.96
C VAL A 55 -23.06 14.22 12.47
N ARG A 56 -23.96 14.92 13.17
CA ARG A 56 -24.30 14.62 14.57
C ARG A 56 -24.86 13.21 14.71
N TRP A 57 -25.74 12.80 13.80
CA TRP A 57 -26.30 11.45 13.78
C TRP A 57 -25.23 10.40 13.52
N ASP A 58 -24.36 10.60 12.52
CA ASP A 58 -23.26 9.69 12.21
C ASP A 58 -22.35 9.48 13.44
N LEU A 59 -21.92 10.55 14.10
CA LEU A 59 -21.12 10.49 15.33
C LEU A 59 -21.86 9.86 16.53
N SER A 60 -23.19 10.02 16.61
CA SER A 60 -23.99 9.36 17.65
C SER A 60 -24.07 7.85 17.44
N ILE A 61 -24.04 7.36 16.21
CA ILE A 61 -24.04 5.93 15.89
C ILE A 61 -22.63 5.35 16.00
N GLU A 62 -21.61 6.04 15.47
CA GLU A 62 -20.22 5.55 15.45
C GLU A 62 -19.56 5.58 16.84
N LEU A 63 -19.83 6.60 17.65
CA LEU A 63 -19.10 6.86 18.92
C LEU A 63 -20.00 6.93 20.17
N GLY A 64 -21.32 6.78 20.02
CA GLY A 64 -22.28 6.84 21.15
C GLY A 64 -22.45 8.25 21.76
N ILE A 65 -22.01 9.30 21.08
CA ILE A 65 -22.08 10.68 21.58
C ILE A 65 -23.47 11.25 21.33
N HIS A 66 -24.18 11.65 22.38
CA HIS A 66 -25.53 12.24 22.24
C HIS A 66 -25.49 13.50 21.35
N PRO A 67 -26.36 13.63 20.32
CA PRO A 67 -26.33 14.73 19.34
C PRO A 67 -26.26 16.14 19.94
N ASP A 68 -26.99 16.39 21.03
CA ASP A 68 -27.03 17.69 21.72
C ASP A 68 -25.69 18.11 22.36
N ARG A 69 -24.75 17.17 22.56
CA ARG A 69 -23.39 17.50 23.03
C ARG A 69 -22.53 18.04 21.90
N LEU A 70 -22.87 17.76 20.64
CA LEU A 70 -22.07 18.12 19.48
C LEU A 70 -22.44 19.51 18.95
N SER A 71 -21.50 20.44 19.09
CA SER A 71 -21.58 21.81 18.60
C SER A 71 -20.81 21.99 17.29
N LEU A 72 -21.33 22.78 16.35
CA LEU A 72 -20.59 23.14 15.13
C LEU A 72 -19.54 24.20 15.48
N VAL A 73 -18.26 23.85 15.29
CA VAL A 73 -17.12 24.75 15.57
C VAL A 73 -16.68 25.47 14.30
N GLN A 74 -16.62 24.74 13.18
CA GLN A 74 -16.17 25.29 11.91
C GLN A 74 -16.88 24.57 10.75
N GLY A 75 -17.07 25.29 9.65
CA GLY A 75 -17.31 24.64 8.37
C GLY A 75 -16.78 25.48 7.22
N SER A 76 -16.34 24.81 6.16
CA SER A 76 -15.88 25.45 4.93
C SER A 76 -16.37 24.68 3.71
N ARG A 77 -16.70 25.42 2.65
CA ARG A 77 -16.92 24.85 1.33
C ARG A 77 -15.58 24.36 0.77
N GLN A 78 -15.55 23.16 0.19
CA GLN A 78 -14.34 22.53 -0.35
C GLN A 78 -14.63 21.84 -1.68
N GLN A 79 -13.57 21.40 -2.35
CA GLN A 79 -13.63 20.51 -3.51
C GLN A 79 -12.74 19.31 -3.23
N TRP A 80 -13.24 18.11 -3.54
CA TRP A 80 -12.57 16.85 -3.26
C TRP A 80 -12.10 16.16 -4.55
N PRO A 81 -11.01 15.38 -4.54
CA PRO A 81 -10.42 14.83 -5.77
C PRO A 81 -11.22 13.66 -6.37
N ASP A 82 -12.04 12.98 -5.58
CA ASP A 82 -12.73 11.74 -5.95
C ASP A 82 -14.06 11.55 -5.20
N THR A 83 -14.82 10.52 -5.57
CA THR A 83 -16.09 10.13 -4.92
C THR A 83 -15.93 9.60 -3.49
N CYS A 84 -14.71 9.38 -3.00
CA CYS A 84 -14.41 9.07 -1.60
C CYS A 84 -13.97 10.32 -0.82
N LEU A 85 -14.16 11.51 -1.40
CA LEU A 85 -13.85 12.81 -0.81
C LEU A 85 -12.35 12.99 -0.48
N GLY A 86 -11.46 12.29 -1.19
CA GLY A 86 -10.04 12.20 -0.86
C GLY A 86 -9.76 11.45 0.46
N LEU A 87 -10.70 10.60 0.87
CA LEU A 87 -10.66 9.70 2.04
C LEU A 87 -11.01 8.28 1.60
N ALA A 88 -10.39 7.83 0.50
CA ALA A 88 -10.45 6.46 0.04
C ALA A 88 -9.95 5.52 1.15
N LEU A 89 -10.73 4.49 1.48
CA LEU A 89 -10.24 3.40 2.31
C LEU A 89 -9.23 2.57 1.50
N PRO A 90 -8.29 1.88 2.16
CA PRO A 90 -7.36 1.01 1.45
C PRO A 90 -8.08 -0.07 0.63
N GLY A 91 -7.74 -0.18 -0.65
CA GLY A 91 -8.41 -1.08 -1.61
C GLY A 91 -9.76 -0.58 -2.14
N GLU A 92 -10.23 0.60 -1.74
CA GLU A 92 -11.47 1.19 -2.25
C GLU A 92 -11.25 1.88 -3.60
N PHE A 93 -12.07 1.54 -4.60
CA PHE A 93 -12.03 2.17 -5.91
C PHE A 93 -12.95 3.40 -5.95
N CYS A 94 -12.33 4.57 -5.96
CA CYS A 94 -13.01 5.87 -5.96
C CYS A 94 -12.94 6.49 -7.36
N ALA A 95 -14.10 6.88 -7.92
CA ALA A 95 -14.14 7.49 -9.24
C ALA A 95 -13.46 8.86 -9.20
N GLN A 96 -12.52 9.07 -10.12
CA GLN A 96 -11.67 10.25 -10.19
C GLN A 96 -12.45 11.42 -10.80
N GLN A 97 -13.09 12.21 -9.93
CA GLN A 97 -13.92 13.34 -10.31
C GLN A 97 -13.90 14.37 -9.18
N ILE A 98 -13.78 15.65 -9.54
CA ILE A 98 -13.87 16.73 -8.56
C ILE A 98 -15.30 16.82 -7.99
N ILE A 99 -15.46 16.53 -6.69
CA ILE A 99 -16.75 16.61 -5.97
C ILE A 99 -16.79 17.89 -5.14
N PRO A 100 -17.67 18.86 -5.43
CA PRO A 100 -17.89 20.01 -4.56
C PRO A 100 -18.58 19.56 -3.26
N GLY A 101 -18.17 20.14 -2.14
CA GLY A 101 -18.57 19.61 -0.83
C GLY A 101 -18.32 20.55 0.34
N TRP A 102 -18.41 19.99 1.54
CA TRP A 102 -18.23 20.68 2.81
C TRP A 102 -17.23 19.93 3.70
N ARG A 103 -16.33 20.68 4.34
CA ARG A 103 -15.57 20.21 5.51
C ARG A 103 -16.24 20.77 6.75
N ILE A 104 -16.65 19.91 7.66
CA ILE A 104 -17.52 20.22 8.81
C ILE A 104 -16.78 19.78 10.07
N VAL A 105 -16.66 20.65 11.07
CA VAL A 105 -15.97 20.36 12.33
C VAL A 105 -16.96 20.47 13.48
N LEU A 106 -17.27 19.35 14.12
CA LEU A 106 -18.09 19.31 15.34
C LEU A 106 -17.21 19.08 16.58
N SER A 107 -17.63 19.56 17.74
CA SER A 107 -16.95 19.34 19.03
C SER A 107 -17.94 19.10 20.17
N ASP A 108 -17.56 18.24 21.12
CA ASP A 108 -18.26 18.02 22.39
C ASP A 108 -17.72 18.87 23.55
N GLY A 109 -16.79 19.81 23.26
CA GLY A 109 -16.05 20.60 24.23
C GLY A 109 -14.78 19.93 24.77
N SER A 110 -14.59 18.63 24.54
CA SER A 110 -13.37 17.88 24.92
C SER A 110 -12.51 17.50 23.71
N ARG A 111 -13.16 17.15 22.59
CA ARG A 111 -12.54 16.73 21.33
C ARG A 111 -13.28 17.35 20.14
N SER A 112 -12.68 17.25 18.96
CA SER A 112 -13.28 17.71 17.71
C SER A 112 -13.18 16.62 16.64
N TRP A 113 -14.21 16.51 15.82
CA TRP A 113 -14.29 15.59 14.69
C TRP A 113 -14.50 16.37 13.41
N VAL A 114 -13.78 15.97 12.36
CA VAL A 114 -13.89 16.58 11.03
C VAL A 114 -14.61 15.60 10.12
N TYR A 115 -15.68 16.02 9.47
CA TYR A 115 -16.31 15.29 8.38
C TYR A 115 -16.09 16.00 7.04
N ARG A 116 -15.90 15.21 5.99
CA ARG A 116 -16.07 15.64 4.61
C ARG A 116 -17.42 15.17 4.11
N SER A 117 -18.09 16.02 3.34
CA SER A 117 -19.38 15.76 2.72
C SER A 117 -19.35 16.23 1.27
N ASP A 118 -20.16 15.63 0.40
CA ASP A 118 -20.63 16.31 -0.81
C ASP A 118 -21.62 17.44 -0.46
N VAL A 119 -22.15 18.14 -1.47
CA VAL A 119 -23.07 19.27 -1.28
C VAL A 119 -24.51 18.88 -0.91
N GLN A 120 -24.94 17.64 -1.15
CA GLN A 120 -26.27 17.13 -0.78
C GLN A 120 -26.26 16.31 0.52
N GLY A 121 -25.09 16.00 1.07
CA GLY A 121 -24.93 15.08 2.19
C GLY A 121 -25.14 13.62 1.83
N GLN A 122 -25.10 13.23 0.55
CA GLN A 122 -25.31 11.83 0.16
C GLN A 122 -24.08 10.98 0.48
N ILE A 123 -22.89 11.52 0.19
CA ILE A 123 -21.61 10.97 0.60
C ILE A 123 -21.08 11.83 1.75
N ARG A 124 -20.86 11.21 2.92
CA ARG A 124 -20.22 11.82 4.10
C ARG A 124 -19.21 10.85 4.69
N ARG A 125 -18.07 11.35 5.16
CA ARG A 125 -16.96 10.55 5.73
C ARG A 125 -16.26 11.31 6.85
N LEU A 126 -15.95 10.62 7.93
CA LEU A 126 -15.04 11.13 8.97
C LEU A 126 -13.62 11.28 8.38
N GLU A 127 -13.09 12.50 8.41
CA GLU A 127 -11.69 12.81 8.10
C GLU A 127 -10.83 12.44 9.31
N THR A 128 -10.49 11.15 9.40
CA THR A 128 -9.51 10.66 10.34
C THR A 128 -8.12 11.13 9.89
N THR A 129 -7.53 12.08 10.61
CA THR A 129 -6.16 12.55 10.33
C THR A 129 -5.19 11.35 10.36
N PRO A 130 -4.19 11.23 9.49
CA PRO A 130 -3.25 10.09 9.53
C PRO A 130 -2.45 9.96 10.85
N GLN A 131 -2.35 11.04 11.64
CA GLN A 131 -1.79 11.01 13.00
C GLN A 131 -2.80 10.60 14.10
N GLU A 132 -4.08 10.50 13.77
CA GLU A 132 -5.16 10.03 14.65
C GLU A 132 -5.82 8.74 14.14
N ILE A 133 -5.09 7.91 13.37
CA ILE A 133 -5.33 6.47 13.40
C ILE A 133 -4.80 5.96 14.76
N THR A 134 -5.44 6.42 15.83
CA THR A 134 -5.16 6.00 17.20
C THR A 134 -5.57 4.55 17.29
N PHE A 135 -4.60 3.66 17.51
CA PHE A 135 -4.87 2.24 17.73
C PHE A 135 -5.89 2.11 18.89
N PRO A 136 -7.06 1.49 18.67
CA PRO A 136 -8.13 1.54 19.66
C PRO A 136 -7.70 0.86 20.95
N LEU A 137 -7.90 1.51 22.11
CA LEU A 137 -7.48 0.96 23.41
C LEU A 137 -8.13 -0.40 23.69
N PHE A 138 -9.39 -0.61 23.29
CA PHE A 138 -10.04 -1.92 23.41
C PHE A 138 -9.32 -3.01 22.61
N LEU A 139 -8.70 -2.66 21.48
CA LEU A 139 -7.94 -3.58 20.63
C LEU A 139 -6.54 -3.84 21.21
N GLN A 140 -5.98 -2.88 21.96
CA GLN A 140 -4.78 -3.06 22.77
C GLN A 140 -5.00 -4.08 23.88
N ASP A 141 -6.08 -3.92 24.66
CA ASP A 141 -6.44 -4.85 25.74
C ASP A 141 -6.70 -6.27 25.20
N MET A 142 -7.45 -6.39 24.09
CA MET A 142 -7.70 -7.68 23.45
C MET A 142 -6.42 -8.35 22.97
N VAL A 143 -5.54 -7.64 22.25
CA VAL A 143 -4.29 -8.23 21.74
C VAL A 143 -3.35 -8.61 22.88
N LEU A 144 -3.15 -7.77 23.91
CA LEU A 144 -2.32 -8.11 25.07
C LEU A 144 -2.83 -9.35 25.80
N LYS A 145 -4.16 -9.47 25.95
CA LYS A 145 -4.78 -10.67 26.51
C LYS A 145 -4.55 -11.92 25.64
N THR A 146 -4.74 -11.81 24.32
CA THR A 146 -4.46 -12.92 23.40
C THR A 146 -3.00 -13.37 23.48
N VAL A 147 -2.04 -12.43 23.50
CA VAL A 147 -0.62 -12.76 23.65
C VAL A 147 -0.36 -13.47 24.97
N ALA A 148 -0.90 -12.97 26.09
CA ALA A 148 -0.75 -13.61 27.40
C ALA A 148 -1.28 -15.06 27.42
N GLU A 149 -2.46 -15.29 26.84
CA GLU A 149 -3.09 -16.61 26.75
C GLU A 149 -2.30 -17.58 25.84
N GLU A 150 -1.89 -17.15 24.65
CA GLU A 150 -1.18 -18.00 23.67
C GLU A 150 0.29 -18.27 24.05
N SER A 151 1.00 -17.27 24.57
CA SER A 151 2.41 -17.38 24.98
C SER A 151 2.61 -17.91 26.41
N GLN A 152 1.52 -18.12 27.15
CA GLN A 152 1.50 -18.52 28.56
C GLN A 152 2.27 -17.56 29.47
N GLN A 153 2.30 -16.27 29.11
CA GLN A 153 2.96 -15.22 29.89
C GLN A 153 1.98 -14.43 30.77
N PRO A 154 2.41 -13.97 31.97
CA PRO A 154 1.60 -13.04 32.76
C PRO A 154 1.44 -11.72 31.99
N ILE A 155 0.22 -11.22 31.87
CA ILE A 155 -0.13 -10.03 31.04
C ILE A 155 0.63 -8.77 31.50
N ASP A 156 0.93 -8.69 32.79
CA ASP A 156 1.73 -7.66 33.45
C ASP A 156 3.24 -7.73 33.16
N SER A 157 3.70 -8.79 32.46
CA SER A 157 5.05 -8.88 31.87
C SER A 157 5.10 -8.54 30.37
N LEU A 158 3.96 -8.17 29.78
CA LEU A 158 3.82 -7.82 28.37
C LEU A 158 3.60 -6.31 28.22
N ALA A 159 4.23 -5.72 27.22
CA ALA A 159 4.03 -4.32 26.85
C ALA A 159 3.66 -4.19 25.37
N PHE A 160 2.68 -3.34 25.09
CA PHE A 160 2.40 -2.91 23.73
C PHE A 160 3.51 -1.98 23.24
N GLN A 161 4.15 -2.32 22.11
CA GLN A 161 5.21 -1.51 21.53
C GLN A 161 4.70 -0.58 20.42
N GLN A 162 3.93 -1.13 19.47
CA GLN A 162 3.45 -0.39 18.31
C GLN A 162 2.25 -1.08 17.65
N ALA A 163 1.45 -0.30 16.93
CA ALA A 163 0.49 -0.80 15.95
C ALA A 163 0.58 0.02 14.66
N ILE A 164 0.70 -0.67 13.53
CA ILE A 164 0.82 -0.09 12.18
C ILE A 164 -0.47 -0.45 11.42
N PRO A 165 -1.26 0.53 10.95
CA PRO A 165 -2.45 0.25 10.14
C PRO A 165 -2.02 -0.28 8.77
N GLN A 166 -2.61 -1.40 8.36
CA GLN A 166 -2.26 -2.12 7.14
C GLN A 166 -3.51 -2.71 6.46
N THR A 167 -3.34 -3.23 5.26
CA THR A 167 -4.40 -3.92 4.51
C THR A 167 -3.92 -5.31 4.17
N TRP A 168 -4.74 -6.30 4.50
CA TRP A 168 -4.44 -7.69 4.27
C TRP A 168 -4.98 -8.13 2.91
N PRO A 169 -4.31 -9.06 2.21
CA PRO A 169 -4.76 -9.55 0.90
C PRO A 169 -5.97 -10.49 0.98
N ASP A 170 -6.26 -11.04 2.16
CA ASP A 170 -7.32 -12.02 2.39
C ASP A 170 -7.92 -11.89 3.80
N THR A 171 -9.06 -12.57 4.02
CA THR A 171 -9.71 -12.66 5.34
C THR A 171 -8.92 -13.46 6.40
N CYS A 172 -7.77 -14.03 6.03
CA CYS A 172 -6.84 -14.72 6.91
C CYS A 172 -5.64 -13.82 7.30
N LEU A 173 -5.74 -12.51 7.07
CA LEU A 173 -4.74 -11.51 7.42
C LEU A 173 -3.40 -11.69 6.67
N GLY A 174 -3.41 -12.36 5.51
CA GLY A 174 -2.21 -12.73 4.77
C GLY A 174 -1.32 -13.73 5.51
N LEU A 175 -1.90 -14.56 6.38
CA LEU A 175 -1.22 -15.60 7.16
C LEU A 175 -1.60 -17.03 6.75
N GLY A 176 -2.39 -17.18 5.68
CA GLY A 176 -2.89 -18.46 5.19
C GLY A 176 -3.80 -19.20 6.19
N GLY A 177 -4.44 -20.27 5.74
CA GLY A 177 -5.37 -21.04 6.57
C GLY A 177 -6.41 -21.77 5.73
N ASN A 178 -7.39 -22.37 6.41
CA ASN A 178 -8.56 -22.95 5.76
C ASN A 178 -9.67 -21.89 5.68
N ASN A 179 -10.44 -21.88 4.59
CA ASN A 179 -11.61 -21.01 4.40
C ASN A 179 -11.30 -19.49 4.33
N CYS A 180 -10.11 -19.12 3.85
CA CYS A 180 -9.75 -17.73 3.54
C CYS A 180 -10.46 -17.25 2.27
N THR A 181 -11.00 -16.03 2.26
CA THR A 181 -11.53 -15.37 1.06
C THR A 181 -10.54 -14.32 0.59
N ALA A 182 -10.20 -14.31 -0.71
CA ALA A 182 -9.27 -13.37 -1.33
C ALA A 182 -9.91 -11.98 -1.55
N ILE A 183 -10.31 -11.34 -0.46
CA ILE A 183 -10.83 -9.98 -0.40
C ILE A 183 -9.89 -9.19 0.50
N ALA A 184 -9.45 -8.02 0.02
CA ALA A 184 -8.59 -7.15 0.80
C ALA A 184 -9.36 -6.56 2.00
N ILE A 185 -8.81 -6.67 3.21
CA ILE A 185 -9.46 -6.15 4.44
C ILE A 185 -8.52 -5.25 5.24
N PRO A 186 -9.00 -4.09 5.75
CA PRO A 186 -8.21 -3.19 6.57
C PRO A 186 -8.01 -3.76 7.99
N GLY A 187 -6.88 -3.43 8.60
CA GLY A 187 -6.49 -3.96 9.89
C GLY A 187 -5.19 -3.35 10.42
N TRP A 188 -4.55 -4.09 11.33
CA TRP A 188 -3.40 -3.63 12.11
C TRP A 188 -2.35 -4.73 12.26
N GLN A 189 -1.08 -4.39 12.05
CA GLN A 189 0.06 -5.15 12.55
C GLN A 189 0.43 -4.61 13.93
N ILE A 190 0.35 -5.42 14.97
CA ILE A 190 0.72 -5.07 16.35
C ILE A 190 2.00 -5.79 16.73
N THR A 191 2.92 -5.08 17.40
CA THR A 191 4.07 -5.70 18.06
C THR A 191 3.90 -5.58 19.58
N VAL A 192 4.00 -6.72 20.26
CA VAL A 192 4.01 -6.85 21.73
C VAL A 192 5.40 -7.34 22.15
N ILE A 193 5.95 -6.79 23.22
CA ILE A 193 7.26 -7.15 23.77
C ILE A 193 7.15 -7.66 25.21
N SER A 194 8.15 -8.42 25.65
CA SER A 194 8.37 -8.73 27.06
C SER A 194 9.83 -8.48 27.41
N ASP A 195 10.07 -7.43 28.21
CA ASP A 195 11.42 -7.04 28.62
C ASP A 195 12.07 -8.08 29.54
N THR A 196 11.26 -8.82 30.32
CA THR A 196 11.74 -9.87 31.24
C THR A 196 12.26 -11.11 30.52
N LEU A 197 11.71 -11.41 29.33
CA LEU A 197 12.11 -12.56 28.50
C LEU A 197 12.95 -12.16 27.28
N ASN A 198 13.06 -10.86 26.98
CA ASN A 198 13.62 -10.33 25.73
C ASN A 198 12.95 -10.98 24.50
N GLN A 199 11.62 -11.11 24.56
CA GLN A 199 10.79 -11.71 23.51
C GLN A 199 9.92 -10.66 22.81
N THR A 200 9.51 -10.96 21.58
CA THR A 200 8.70 -10.06 20.76
C THR A 200 7.76 -10.86 19.86
N TRP A 201 6.46 -10.57 19.97
CA TRP A 201 5.42 -11.20 19.18
C TRP A 201 4.81 -10.19 18.21
N ASP A 202 4.74 -10.55 16.94
CA ASP A 202 3.94 -9.82 15.97
C ASP A 202 2.58 -10.49 15.81
N TYR A 203 1.53 -9.68 15.91
CA TYR A 203 0.14 -10.06 15.66
C TYR A 203 -0.41 -9.25 14.50
N ARG A 204 -1.38 -9.83 13.79
CA ARG A 204 -2.23 -9.15 12.83
C ARG A 204 -3.66 -9.23 13.30
N THR A 205 -4.43 -8.20 12.99
CA THR A 205 -5.88 -8.20 13.21
C THR A 205 -6.59 -7.38 12.13
N ASN A 206 -7.90 -7.56 11.98
CA ASN A 206 -8.78 -6.69 11.21
C ASN A 206 -9.20 -5.45 12.03
N ARG A 207 -10.01 -4.56 11.45
CA ARG A 207 -10.35 -3.26 12.05
C ARG A 207 -10.96 -3.32 13.46
N ASP A 208 -11.70 -4.38 13.79
CA ASP A 208 -12.50 -4.50 15.02
C ASP A 208 -11.98 -5.54 16.03
N GLY A 209 -10.93 -6.30 15.71
CA GLY A 209 -10.42 -7.36 16.59
C GLY A 209 -11.15 -8.69 16.50
N SER A 210 -12.14 -8.86 15.62
CA SER A 210 -12.88 -10.12 15.48
C SER A 210 -12.02 -11.26 14.90
N ILE A 211 -10.88 -10.93 14.28
CA ILE A 211 -9.83 -11.88 13.91
C ILE A 211 -8.51 -11.34 14.46
N ILE A 212 -7.87 -12.04 15.40
CA ILE A 212 -6.51 -11.76 15.90
C ILE A 212 -5.68 -13.02 15.65
N ARG A 213 -4.49 -12.88 15.04
CA ARG A 213 -3.59 -14.00 14.75
C ARG A 213 -2.13 -13.60 14.86
N GLN A 214 -1.31 -14.45 15.45
CA GLN A 214 0.13 -14.28 15.45
C GLN A 214 0.69 -14.40 14.03
N ALA A 215 1.52 -13.44 13.63
CA ALA A 215 2.10 -13.35 12.29
C ALA A 215 3.39 -14.16 12.14
N ILE A 216 4.23 -14.13 13.18
CA ILE A 216 5.42 -14.96 13.44
C ILE A 216 5.91 -14.60 14.87
N ASP A 217 6.54 -15.54 15.55
CA ASP A 217 7.35 -15.25 16.75
C ASP A 217 8.71 -14.70 16.31
N ARG A 218 9.03 -13.42 16.64
CA ARG A 218 10.33 -12.83 16.27
C ARG A 218 11.51 -13.47 17.00
N SER A 219 11.26 -14.28 18.04
CA SER A 219 12.27 -15.18 18.64
C SER A 219 12.83 -16.20 17.62
N SER A 220 12.16 -16.40 16.48
CA SER A 220 12.55 -17.30 15.39
C SER A 220 12.96 -16.55 14.11
N ALA A 221 13.28 -15.26 14.20
CA ALA A 221 13.61 -14.44 13.03
C ALA A 221 14.90 -14.90 12.33
N GLY A 222 14.74 -15.50 11.15
CA GLY A 222 15.79 -15.52 10.13
C GLY A 222 16.10 -14.11 9.61
N THR A 223 17.14 -13.99 8.79
CA THR A 223 17.67 -12.67 8.35
C THR A 223 16.64 -11.80 7.61
N PRO A 224 16.77 -10.45 7.60
CA PRO A 224 15.82 -9.50 6.99
C PRO A 224 15.50 -9.73 5.49
N GLU A 225 16.28 -10.56 4.81
CA GLU A 225 16.05 -11.01 3.45
C GLU A 225 14.85 -11.98 3.34
N LEU A 226 14.62 -12.81 4.37
CA LEU A 226 13.49 -13.75 4.46
C LEU A 226 12.14 -13.07 4.70
N GLU A 227 12.16 -11.82 5.18
CA GLU A 227 10.96 -10.98 5.35
C GLU A 227 10.42 -10.47 4.01
N ARG A 228 11.29 -10.33 3.00
CA ARG A 228 10.92 -9.87 1.65
C ARG A 228 10.53 -11.00 0.71
N LEU A 229 10.81 -12.26 1.06
CA LEU A 229 10.48 -13.44 0.28
C LEU A 229 8.95 -13.61 0.18
N PRO A 230 8.34 -13.55 -1.02
CA PRO A 230 6.90 -13.74 -1.19
C PRO A 230 6.43 -15.10 -0.68
N GLU A 231 5.25 -15.13 -0.08
CA GLU A 231 4.71 -16.36 0.50
C GLU A 231 4.38 -17.43 -0.56
N SER A 232 4.07 -17.01 -1.79
CA SER A 232 3.92 -17.91 -2.95
C SER A 232 5.23 -18.65 -3.24
N VAL A 233 6.36 -17.94 -3.29
CA VAL A 233 7.72 -18.51 -3.44
C VAL A 233 8.05 -19.44 -2.27
N ARG A 234 7.82 -19.01 -1.02
CA ARG A 234 8.03 -19.84 0.19
C ARG A 234 7.30 -21.17 0.07
N GLN A 235 6.02 -21.13 -0.27
CA GLN A 235 5.21 -22.34 -0.39
C GLN A 235 5.60 -23.21 -1.57
N ALA A 236 5.90 -22.63 -2.74
CA ALA A 236 6.27 -23.38 -3.92
C ALA A 236 7.57 -24.18 -3.69
N VAL A 237 8.60 -23.55 -3.10
CA VAL A 237 9.87 -24.21 -2.74
C VAL A 237 9.66 -25.32 -1.71
N LEU A 238 8.95 -25.05 -0.60
CA LEU A 238 8.73 -26.05 0.45
C LEU A 238 7.89 -27.24 -0.05
N LYS A 239 6.82 -26.98 -0.82
CA LYS A 239 5.97 -28.03 -1.43
C LYS A 239 6.75 -28.87 -2.43
N ASP A 240 7.58 -28.27 -3.28
CA ASP A 240 8.40 -29.03 -4.23
C ASP A 240 9.43 -29.91 -3.54
N LEU A 241 10.19 -29.37 -2.57
CA LEU A 241 11.18 -30.16 -1.83
C LEU A 241 10.54 -31.32 -1.06
N ALA A 242 9.45 -31.05 -0.34
CA ALA A 242 8.68 -32.07 0.38
C ALA A 242 8.21 -33.19 -0.57
N ARG A 243 7.68 -32.83 -1.75
CA ARG A 243 7.25 -33.77 -2.79
C ARG A 243 8.42 -34.59 -3.34
N ARG A 244 9.51 -33.95 -3.80
CA ARG A 244 10.65 -34.63 -4.46
C ARG A 244 11.41 -35.56 -3.51
N ARG A 245 11.60 -35.15 -2.26
CA ARG A 245 12.38 -35.91 -1.26
C ARG A 245 11.52 -36.72 -0.28
N ARG A 246 10.18 -36.67 -0.42
CA ARG A 246 9.19 -37.32 0.48
C ARG A 246 9.39 -36.94 1.96
N LEU A 247 9.68 -35.66 2.20
CA LEU A 247 9.93 -35.10 3.53
C LEU A 247 8.64 -34.45 4.09
N PRO A 248 8.32 -34.59 5.39
CA PRO A 248 7.25 -33.83 6.01
C PRO A 248 7.59 -32.33 6.02
N LEU A 249 6.66 -31.46 5.61
CA LEU A 249 6.86 -30.00 5.58
C LEU A 249 7.40 -29.43 6.90
N ARG A 250 6.88 -29.90 8.05
CA ARG A 250 7.34 -29.52 9.40
C ARG A 250 8.79 -29.90 9.77
N THR A 251 9.52 -30.58 8.88
CA THR A 251 10.91 -30.99 9.09
C THR A 251 11.90 -30.26 8.20
N ILE A 252 11.43 -29.32 7.37
CA ILE A 252 12.23 -28.49 6.49
C ILE A 252 11.88 -27.02 6.72
N GLU A 253 12.88 -26.15 6.69
CA GLU A 253 12.73 -24.72 6.95
C GLU A 253 13.58 -23.91 5.96
N ILE A 254 13.11 -22.71 5.59
CA ILE A 254 13.91 -21.79 4.78
C ILE A 254 14.79 -20.96 5.71
N VAL A 255 16.10 -21.02 5.51
CA VAL A 255 17.09 -20.37 6.39
C VAL A 255 17.77 -19.15 5.76
N ASN A 256 17.61 -18.95 4.45
CA ASN A 256 18.07 -17.78 3.73
C ASN A 256 17.33 -17.72 2.38
N ALA A 257 17.07 -16.51 1.87
CA ALA A 257 16.65 -16.30 0.50
C ALA A 257 17.18 -14.94 0.00
N THR A 258 17.86 -14.93 -1.15
CA THR A 258 18.38 -13.72 -1.80
C THR A 258 17.56 -13.42 -3.05
N PRO A 259 17.22 -12.14 -3.35
CA PRO A 259 16.66 -11.77 -4.65
C PRO A 259 17.77 -11.84 -5.70
N GLU A 260 17.46 -12.37 -6.88
CA GLU A 260 18.41 -12.56 -8.00
C GLU A 260 17.72 -12.20 -9.32
N ILE A 261 18.52 -11.90 -10.34
CA ILE A 261 18.05 -11.76 -11.73
C ILE A 261 18.69 -12.89 -12.55
N TRP A 262 17.86 -13.70 -13.20
CA TRP A 262 18.31 -14.82 -14.03
C TRP A 262 18.50 -14.40 -15.49
N SER A 263 19.36 -15.12 -16.21
CA SER A 263 19.69 -14.91 -17.63
C SER A 263 18.66 -15.46 -18.62
N ASP A 264 17.72 -16.27 -18.12
CA ASP A 264 16.79 -17.06 -18.92
C ASP A 264 15.62 -17.55 -18.06
N ASN A 265 14.55 -17.99 -18.73
CA ASN A 265 13.38 -18.61 -18.10
C ASN A 265 13.64 -20.00 -17.47
N CYS A 266 14.86 -20.54 -17.61
CA CYS A 266 15.35 -21.74 -16.92
C CYS A 266 16.09 -21.42 -15.61
N LEU A 267 16.07 -20.15 -15.18
CA LEU A 267 16.68 -19.64 -13.95
C LEU A 267 18.22 -19.76 -13.95
N GLY A 268 18.86 -19.68 -15.11
CA GLY A 268 20.31 -19.82 -15.28
C GLY A 268 20.83 -21.21 -14.91
N LEU A 269 20.01 -22.26 -15.10
CA LEU A 269 20.35 -23.65 -14.79
C LEU A 269 20.56 -24.48 -16.08
N PRO A 270 21.61 -25.32 -16.15
CA PRO A 270 21.91 -26.12 -17.33
C PRO A 270 20.97 -27.34 -17.44
N PHE A 271 19.82 -27.14 -18.08
CA PHE A 271 18.91 -28.23 -18.46
C PHE A 271 19.29 -28.81 -19.83
N TRP A 272 19.29 -30.14 -19.93
CA TRP A 272 19.88 -30.85 -21.08
C TRP A 272 18.91 -31.03 -22.27
N ASN A 273 17.67 -30.56 -22.18
CA ASN A 273 16.59 -30.83 -23.14
C ASN A 273 15.45 -29.78 -23.11
N SER A 274 15.70 -28.53 -22.71
CA SER A 274 14.69 -27.45 -22.74
C SER A 274 15.15 -26.30 -23.62
N GLU A 275 14.22 -25.79 -24.43
CA GLU A 275 14.36 -24.51 -25.13
C GLU A 275 14.19 -23.39 -24.11
N CYS A 276 15.28 -23.08 -23.40
CA CYS A 276 15.34 -21.92 -22.51
C CYS A 276 15.36 -20.65 -23.36
N GLU A 277 14.49 -19.70 -23.05
CA GLU A 277 14.46 -18.39 -23.72
C GLU A 277 15.34 -17.41 -22.94
N GLU A 278 16.26 -16.75 -23.63
CA GLU A 278 17.15 -15.73 -23.04
C GLU A 278 16.34 -14.48 -22.62
N GLY A 279 16.63 -13.95 -21.44
CA GLY A 279 15.97 -12.75 -20.92
C GLY A 279 16.20 -12.54 -19.43
N GLU A 280 16.19 -11.29 -18.99
CA GLU A 280 16.32 -10.95 -17.57
C GLU A 280 15.01 -11.30 -16.83
N LEU A 281 15.10 -12.22 -15.87
CA LEU A 281 13.95 -12.69 -15.09
C LEU A 281 14.20 -12.50 -13.58
N ASP A 282 13.43 -11.59 -12.97
CA ASP A 282 13.43 -11.38 -11.52
C ASP A 282 13.03 -12.66 -10.77
N GLY A 283 13.77 -12.98 -9.70
CA GLY A 283 13.59 -14.21 -8.96
C GLY A 283 14.25 -14.27 -7.60
N TRP A 284 14.29 -15.47 -7.04
CA TRP A 284 14.83 -15.73 -5.71
C TRP A 284 15.72 -16.97 -5.69
N ARG A 285 16.85 -16.88 -4.98
CA ARG A 285 17.68 -18.02 -4.63
C ARG A 285 17.46 -18.38 -3.17
N VAL A 286 16.87 -19.56 -2.95
CA VAL A 286 16.26 -19.95 -1.67
C VAL A 286 16.99 -21.14 -1.07
N VAL A 287 17.47 -21.02 0.17
CA VAL A 287 18.17 -22.08 0.90
C VAL A 287 17.25 -22.72 1.93
N VAL A 288 16.96 -24.00 1.74
CA VAL A 288 16.14 -24.81 2.65
C VAL A 288 17.04 -25.79 3.42
N LYS A 289 16.80 -25.98 4.71
CA LYS A 289 17.53 -26.94 5.55
C LYS A 289 16.60 -27.92 6.26
N ASN A 290 17.18 -29.05 6.65
CA ASN A 290 16.73 -29.83 7.79
C ASN A 290 17.93 -30.22 8.67
N SER A 291 17.70 -31.02 9.70
CA SER A 291 18.71 -31.52 10.64
C SER A 291 19.87 -32.34 10.04
N ARG A 292 19.87 -32.61 8.72
CA ARG A 292 20.89 -33.44 8.06
C ARG A 292 21.44 -32.88 6.74
N ARG A 293 20.69 -32.03 6.03
CA ARG A 293 21.01 -31.55 4.68
C ARG A 293 20.49 -30.15 4.42
N SER A 294 21.14 -29.47 3.47
CA SER A 294 20.66 -28.24 2.84
C SER A 294 20.36 -28.48 1.36
N TRP A 295 19.35 -27.79 0.85
CA TRP A 295 19.01 -27.72 -0.57
C TRP A 295 18.95 -26.25 -0.98
N VAL A 296 19.35 -25.98 -2.21
CA VAL A 296 19.19 -24.64 -2.80
C VAL A 296 18.25 -24.74 -3.97
N TYR A 297 17.34 -23.77 -4.04
CA TYR A 297 16.35 -23.59 -5.08
C TYR A 297 16.55 -22.25 -5.76
N ARG A 298 16.15 -22.17 -7.02
CA ARG A 298 15.91 -20.94 -7.75
C ARG A 298 14.43 -20.88 -8.09
N THR A 299 13.86 -19.68 -8.04
CA THR A 299 12.50 -19.40 -8.50
C THR A 299 12.46 -18.11 -9.31
N ASP A 300 11.39 -17.89 -10.05
CA ASP A 300 10.96 -16.54 -10.45
C ASP A 300 10.40 -15.75 -9.24
N SER A 301 9.98 -14.51 -9.47
CA SER A 301 9.47 -13.61 -8.44
C SER A 301 8.13 -14.05 -7.81
N GLN A 302 7.36 -14.93 -8.47
CA GLN A 302 6.03 -15.36 -8.06
C GLN A 302 5.99 -16.78 -7.49
N GLY A 303 7.01 -17.60 -7.73
CA GLY A 303 7.06 -19.01 -7.38
C GLY A 303 6.34 -19.93 -8.40
N GLU A 304 6.16 -19.49 -9.64
CA GLU A 304 5.53 -20.31 -10.70
C GLU A 304 6.55 -21.31 -11.27
N ILE A 305 7.74 -20.83 -11.61
CA ILE A 305 8.92 -21.61 -11.98
C ILE A 305 9.76 -21.85 -10.71
N VAL A 306 10.00 -23.12 -10.38
CA VAL A 306 10.78 -23.53 -9.19
C VAL A 306 11.67 -24.72 -9.51
N TYR A 307 12.99 -24.54 -9.44
CA TYR A 307 13.98 -25.57 -9.74
C TYR A 307 15.06 -25.69 -8.65
N PRO A 308 15.47 -26.92 -8.25
CA PRO A 308 16.62 -27.10 -7.38
C PRO A 308 17.93 -26.87 -8.15
N GLU A 309 18.91 -26.20 -7.54
CA GLU A 309 20.26 -26.06 -8.13
C GLU A 309 20.99 -27.42 -8.25
N ASN A 310 20.63 -28.38 -7.38
CA ASN A 310 21.23 -29.71 -7.32
C ASN A 310 20.15 -30.81 -7.35
N ASN A 311 20.23 -31.69 -8.35
CA ASN A 311 19.28 -32.80 -8.61
C ASN A 311 19.51 -33.99 -7.65
#